data_AF-A0A381VV37-F1
#
_entry.id   AF-A0A381VV37-F1
#
_cell.length_a   1.000
_cell.length_b   1.000
_cell.length_c   1.000
_cell.angle_alpha   90.00
_cell.angle_beta   90.00
_cell.angle_gamma   90.00
#
_symmetry.space_group_name_H-M   'P 1'
#
loop_
_entity.id
_entity.type
_entity.pdbx_description
1 polymer ?
#
loop_
_entity_poly.entity_id
_entity_poly.type
_entity_poly.pdbx_seq_one_letter_code
_entity_poly.pdbx_strand_id
1 'polypeptide(L)'
;MKKSILFYCAAAILFAADLDYNIGLTSSYGDSYDFYSYAENRLNMNFFYNNLQGWIQYEYSNPPELGSPINKLRKLRLEYEYEDWLIKFGDIYEIWGRGLILNQLDDQGIDFDNGIRGVYLGYEKDQFAITHINGESSIWQLGNDLRKPEYVFSHKVDALNAQYSWKNLSLGLSHLHTNEIHQKNFADTAFVNHRLQGAYLSYYGGFADLYLEYVDKQSTERFESLGSSSFKPLKDGYGFYGNINFFLGSWSLLTEYKRYSFDRLNPVDSDYVINHYGNRIDYQVMPILFREQNSTLLGRVIHQANVNDERGLQLEINGGLPGGLHWVSQYAHLSRNDTWQSLTTTVWKPERLNDLMPSAKANSMPYWENYHEINGYIGSGNLFFRLGRGSNYEVPKITRFFKGIQPDTSYVEDWGYTDSTFFNDEWAFWGDTLLSVDTTTSIYEIESKLYQVTKSVTYPFEFT
;
A
#
# COMPACT_ATOMS: atom_id res chain seq x y z
N MET A 1 -12.91 -3.67 -63.53
CA MET A 1 -11.92 -3.69 -62.42
C MET A 1 -11.48 -2.31 -61.94
N LYS A 2 -11.14 -1.33 -62.80
CA LYS A 2 -10.75 0.02 -62.33
C LYS A 2 -11.88 0.85 -61.66
N LYS A 3 -13.13 0.73 -62.12
CA LYS A 3 -14.29 1.42 -61.49
C LYS A 3 -14.69 0.84 -60.13
N SER A 4 -14.41 -0.45 -59.90
CA SER A 4 -14.71 -1.16 -58.66
C SER A 4 -13.76 -0.74 -57.54
N ILE A 5 -12.46 -0.60 -57.85
CA ILE A 5 -11.43 -0.14 -56.91
C ILE A 5 -11.68 1.32 -56.49
N LEU A 6 -12.09 2.18 -57.41
CA LEU A 6 -12.44 3.57 -57.08
C LEU A 6 -13.62 3.67 -56.11
N PHE A 7 -14.59 2.75 -56.21
CA PHE A 7 -15.75 2.70 -55.32
C PHE A 7 -15.37 2.20 -53.92
N TYR A 8 -14.45 1.23 -53.80
CA TYR A 8 -13.90 0.80 -52.51
C TYR A 8 -13.01 1.87 -51.87
N CYS A 9 -12.21 2.60 -52.65
CA CYS A 9 -11.44 3.74 -52.15
C CYS A 9 -12.36 4.90 -51.74
N ALA A 10 -13.42 5.20 -52.50
CA ALA A 10 -14.40 6.23 -52.14
C ALA A 10 -15.24 5.84 -50.90
N ALA A 11 -15.61 4.55 -50.76
CA ALA A 11 -16.26 4.03 -49.56
C ALA A 11 -15.32 4.08 -48.35
N ALA A 12 -14.04 3.73 -48.50
CA ALA A 12 -13.04 3.87 -47.44
C ALA A 12 -12.81 5.34 -47.06
N ILE A 13 -12.87 6.28 -48.00
CA ILE A 13 -12.79 7.73 -47.73
C ILE A 13 -14.07 8.25 -47.05
N LEU A 14 -15.25 7.68 -47.35
CA LEU A 14 -16.52 8.01 -46.69
C LEU A 14 -16.63 7.44 -45.27
N PHE A 15 -16.05 6.26 -45.00
CA PHE A 15 -15.94 5.69 -43.64
C PHE A 15 -14.78 6.28 -42.82
N ALA A 16 -13.78 6.88 -43.47
CA ALA A 16 -12.64 7.51 -42.81
C ALA A 16 -12.89 8.98 -42.43
N ALA A 17 -14.01 9.59 -42.84
CA ALA A 17 -14.30 10.99 -42.55
C ALA A 17 -14.56 11.25 -41.05
N ASP A 18 -15.03 10.24 -40.32
CA ASP A 18 -15.36 10.31 -38.88
C ASP A 18 -14.47 9.39 -38.02
N LEU A 19 -13.38 8.86 -38.60
CA LEU A 19 -12.41 8.02 -37.89
C LEU A 19 -11.21 8.85 -37.48
N ASP A 20 -11.12 9.19 -36.20
CA ASP A 20 -9.93 9.77 -35.60
C ASP A 20 -9.04 8.67 -35.04
N TYR A 21 -7.72 8.83 -35.16
CA TYR A 21 -6.76 7.88 -34.59
C TYR A 21 -5.52 8.58 -34.07
N ASN A 22 -4.90 7.97 -33.06
CA ASN A 22 -3.63 8.38 -32.51
C ASN A 22 -2.71 7.16 -32.41
N ILE A 23 -1.48 7.29 -32.89
CA ILE A 23 -0.46 6.23 -32.79
C ILE A 23 0.77 6.83 -32.11
N GLY A 24 1.21 6.19 -31.03
CA GLY A 24 2.40 6.57 -30.27
C GLY A 24 3.37 5.40 -30.16
N LEU A 25 4.64 5.66 -30.40
CA LEU A 25 5.73 4.72 -30.12
C LEU A 25 6.56 5.25 -28.96
N THR A 26 6.72 4.44 -27.92
CA THR A 26 7.62 4.70 -26.81
C THR A 26 8.75 3.67 -26.87
N SER A 27 9.98 4.14 -26.96
CA SER A 27 11.18 3.29 -26.94
C SER A 27 12.06 3.70 -25.77
N SER A 28 12.45 2.73 -24.94
CA SER A 28 13.36 2.92 -23.82
C SER A 28 14.54 1.96 -23.94
N TYR A 29 15.74 2.46 -23.70
CA TYR A 29 16.97 1.68 -23.75
C TYR A 29 17.97 2.27 -22.76
N GLY A 30 18.73 1.39 -22.12
CA GLY A 30 19.72 1.81 -21.15
C GLY A 30 20.64 0.68 -20.72
N ASP A 31 21.78 1.07 -20.17
CA ASP A 31 22.75 0.17 -19.57
C ASP A 31 22.81 0.47 -18.07
N SER A 32 22.71 -0.57 -17.23
CA SER A 32 22.87 -0.46 -15.79
C SER A 32 24.35 -0.60 -15.38
N TYR A 33 24.68 -0.09 -14.19
CA TYR A 33 26.00 -0.27 -13.57
C TYR A 33 26.36 -1.75 -13.34
N ASP A 34 25.35 -2.62 -13.28
CA ASP A 34 25.51 -4.08 -13.11
C ASP A 34 25.62 -4.83 -14.45
N PHE A 35 26.05 -4.14 -15.52
CA PHE A 35 26.22 -4.69 -16.87
C PHE A 35 24.93 -5.28 -17.48
N TYR A 36 23.77 -4.73 -17.12
CA TYR A 36 22.50 -5.13 -17.72
C TYR A 36 22.01 -4.07 -18.71
N SER A 37 21.88 -4.46 -19.97
CA SER A 37 21.30 -3.64 -21.01
C SER A 37 19.84 -4.03 -21.21
N TYR A 38 18.95 -3.04 -21.33
CA TYR A 38 17.53 -3.28 -21.63
C TYR A 38 17.09 -2.55 -22.90
N ALA A 39 16.05 -3.09 -23.52
CA ALA A 39 15.41 -2.50 -24.70
C ALA A 39 13.92 -2.81 -24.69
N GLU A 40 13.11 -1.76 -24.59
CA GLU A 40 11.65 -1.83 -24.55
C GLU A 40 11.04 -0.94 -25.61
N ASN A 41 10.03 -1.46 -26.31
CA ASN A 41 9.31 -0.74 -27.35
C ASN A 41 7.82 -1.01 -27.18
N ARG A 42 7.04 0.05 -26.98
CA ARG A 42 5.58 -0.01 -26.86
C ARG A 42 4.93 0.81 -27.95
N LEU A 43 4.10 0.17 -28.75
CA LEU A 43 3.26 0.80 -29.76
C LEU A 43 1.84 0.90 -29.21
N ASN A 44 1.39 2.13 -28.95
CA ASN A 44 0.04 2.44 -28.53
C ASN A 44 -0.76 2.98 -29.73
N MET A 45 -1.97 2.47 -29.91
CA MET A 45 -2.90 2.90 -30.95
C MET A 45 -4.26 3.14 -30.32
N ASN A 46 -4.80 4.34 -30.52
CA ASN A 46 -6.17 4.69 -30.13
C ASN A 46 -6.96 5.03 -31.39
N PHE A 47 -8.21 4.58 -31.46
CA PHE A 47 -9.12 4.92 -32.54
C PHE A 47 -10.47 5.35 -31.97
N PHE A 48 -11.11 6.30 -32.65
CA PHE A 48 -12.36 6.91 -32.25
C PHE A 48 -13.25 7.00 -33.48
N TYR A 49 -14.46 6.46 -33.38
CA TYR A 49 -15.44 6.48 -34.45
C TYR A 49 -16.84 6.64 -33.87
N ASN A 50 -17.41 7.82 -34.03
CA ASN A 50 -18.69 8.20 -33.41
C ASN A 50 -18.68 7.91 -31.89
N ASN A 51 -19.47 6.93 -31.48
CA ASN A 51 -19.68 6.50 -30.10
C ASN A 51 -18.74 5.36 -29.67
N LEU A 52 -17.84 4.92 -30.55
CA LEU A 52 -16.90 3.84 -30.31
C LEU A 52 -15.49 4.39 -30.11
N GLN A 53 -14.83 4.00 -29.04
CA GLN A 53 -13.41 4.20 -28.82
C GLN A 53 -12.72 2.83 -28.72
N GLY A 54 -11.48 2.73 -29.16
CA GLY A 54 -10.66 1.58 -28.86
C GLY A 54 -9.21 1.94 -28.60
N TRP A 55 -8.58 1.10 -27.79
CA TRP A 55 -7.19 1.21 -27.36
C TRP A 55 -6.51 -0.13 -27.57
N ILE A 56 -5.36 -0.10 -28.23
CA ILE A 56 -4.52 -1.27 -28.51
C ILE A 56 -3.09 -0.93 -28.13
N GLN A 57 -2.43 -1.82 -27.39
CA GLN A 57 -1.02 -1.70 -27.06
C GLN A 57 -0.29 -2.99 -27.44
N TYR A 58 0.71 -2.87 -28.30
CA TYR A 58 1.67 -3.92 -28.58
C TYR A 58 2.98 -3.60 -27.87
N GLU A 59 3.61 -4.61 -27.28
CA GLU A 59 4.89 -4.46 -26.59
C GLU A 59 5.92 -5.47 -27.10
N TYR A 60 7.12 -4.97 -27.35
CA TYR A 60 8.34 -5.72 -27.61
C TYR A 60 9.43 -5.25 -26.64
N SER A 61 9.73 -6.09 -25.66
CA SER A 61 10.69 -5.81 -24.59
C SER A 61 11.58 -7.04 -24.39
N ASN A 62 12.84 -6.98 -24.82
CA ASN A 62 13.75 -8.12 -24.72
C ASN A 62 15.24 -7.69 -24.64
N PRO A 63 15.84 -7.67 -23.44
CA PRO A 63 15.19 -7.88 -22.14
C PRO A 63 14.59 -6.55 -21.61
N PRO A 64 13.53 -6.58 -20.79
CA PRO A 64 12.92 -5.37 -20.23
C PRO A 64 13.73 -4.81 -19.06
N GLU A 65 13.54 -3.55 -18.68
CA GLU A 65 14.14 -2.94 -17.48
C GLU A 65 13.65 -3.70 -16.22
N LEU A 66 12.33 -3.80 -16.08
CA LEU A 66 11.63 -4.57 -15.05
C LEU A 66 10.65 -5.52 -15.74
N GLY A 67 10.44 -6.69 -15.14
CA GLY A 67 9.53 -7.70 -15.68
C GLY A 67 10.18 -8.82 -16.47
N SER A 68 9.33 -9.57 -17.16
CA SER A 68 9.73 -10.67 -18.05
C SER A 68 9.75 -10.23 -19.51
N PRO A 69 10.59 -10.83 -20.38
CA PRO A 69 10.56 -10.52 -21.82
C PRO A 69 9.17 -10.66 -22.43
N ILE A 70 8.74 -9.65 -23.16
CA ILE A 70 7.40 -9.53 -23.75
C ILE A 70 7.53 -9.30 -25.25
N ASN A 71 6.70 -10.00 -26.03
CA ASN A 71 6.54 -9.79 -27.46
C ASN A 71 5.11 -10.17 -27.87
N LYS A 72 4.14 -9.34 -27.50
CA LYS A 72 2.72 -9.63 -27.68
C LYS A 72 1.86 -8.37 -27.70
N LEU A 73 0.59 -8.56 -28.08
CA LEU A 73 -0.47 -7.64 -27.75
C LEU A 73 -0.67 -7.61 -26.23
N ARG A 74 -0.24 -6.53 -25.59
CA ARG A 74 -0.33 -6.36 -24.14
C ARG A 74 -1.71 -5.88 -23.72
N LYS A 75 -2.23 -4.85 -24.39
CA LYS A 75 -3.54 -4.23 -24.06
C LYS A 75 -4.48 -4.16 -25.25
N LEU A 76 -5.76 -4.33 -24.95
CA LEU A 76 -6.88 -4.18 -25.86
C LEU A 76 -8.09 -3.72 -25.06
N ARG A 77 -8.70 -2.60 -25.44
CA ARG A 77 -10.00 -2.18 -24.94
C ARG A 77 -10.84 -1.62 -26.09
N LEU A 78 -12.13 -1.93 -26.06
CA LEU A 78 -13.17 -1.30 -26.87
C LEU A 78 -14.18 -0.68 -25.91
N GLU A 79 -14.57 0.56 -26.15
CA GLU A 79 -15.54 1.31 -25.35
C GLU A 79 -16.65 1.79 -26.28
N TYR A 80 -17.90 1.59 -25.89
CA TYR A 80 -19.07 2.06 -26.61
C TYR A 80 -19.97 2.85 -25.68
N GLU A 81 -20.23 4.10 -26.02
CA GLU A 81 -21.05 5.02 -25.23
C GLU A 81 -22.35 5.34 -25.98
N TYR A 82 -23.51 5.14 -25.34
CA TYR A 82 -24.79 5.48 -25.96
C TYR A 82 -25.77 5.97 -24.92
N GLU A 83 -26.16 7.24 -25.03
CA GLU A 83 -27.02 7.94 -24.07
C GLU A 83 -26.46 7.83 -22.64
N ASP A 84 -27.18 7.17 -21.75
CA ASP A 84 -26.85 6.99 -20.34
C ASP A 84 -25.95 5.76 -20.10
N TRP A 85 -25.51 5.03 -21.14
CA TRP A 85 -24.78 3.76 -21.03
C TRP A 85 -23.33 3.84 -21.51
N LEU A 86 -22.44 3.17 -20.77
CA LEU A 86 -21.04 2.95 -21.14
C LEU A 86 -20.70 1.47 -21.05
N ILE A 87 -20.31 0.85 -22.17
CA ILE A 87 -19.90 -0.56 -22.22
C ILE A 87 -18.42 -0.61 -22.58
N LYS A 88 -17.61 -1.31 -21.79
CA LYS A 88 -16.20 -1.57 -22.13
C LYS A 88 -15.95 -3.07 -22.23
N PHE A 89 -15.16 -3.47 -23.23
CA PHE A 89 -14.69 -4.84 -23.42
C PHE A 89 -13.17 -4.85 -23.54
N GLY A 90 -12.49 -5.69 -22.76
CA GLY A 90 -11.03 -5.80 -22.74
C GLY A 90 -10.43 -5.32 -21.42
N ASP A 91 -9.29 -4.63 -21.45
CA ASP A 91 -8.56 -4.18 -20.26
C ASP A 91 -9.21 -2.94 -19.61
N ILE A 92 -9.84 -3.16 -18.46
CA ILE A 92 -10.62 -2.19 -17.69
C ILE A 92 -9.80 -1.68 -16.51
N TYR A 93 -9.83 -0.36 -16.32
CA TYR A 93 -9.18 0.36 -15.23
C TYR A 93 -10.17 1.36 -14.64
N GLU A 94 -10.59 1.11 -13.40
CA GLU A 94 -11.57 1.93 -12.69
C GLU A 94 -11.12 2.21 -11.26
N ILE A 95 -11.64 3.29 -10.70
CA ILE A 95 -11.45 3.66 -9.29
C ILE A 95 -12.83 3.89 -8.68
N TRP A 96 -13.12 3.20 -7.58
CA TRP A 96 -14.34 3.40 -6.80
C TRP A 96 -14.01 4.02 -5.45
N GLY A 97 -14.75 5.06 -5.08
CA GLY A 97 -14.48 5.83 -3.88
C GLY A 97 -13.07 6.42 -3.89
N ARG A 98 -12.31 6.24 -2.80
CA ARG A 98 -10.88 6.55 -2.71
C ARG A 98 -10.00 5.30 -2.83
N GLY A 99 -10.57 4.19 -3.31
CA GLY A 99 -9.81 2.98 -3.63
C GLY A 99 -9.74 1.93 -2.52
N LEU A 100 -10.60 1.99 -1.50
CA LEU A 100 -10.61 0.96 -0.44
C LEU A 100 -11.17 -0.39 -0.94
N ILE A 101 -11.98 -0.41 -2.01
CA ILE A 101 -12.43 -1.65 -2.68
C ILE A 101 -11.71 -1.88 -4.00
N LEU A 102 -11.67 -0.86 -4.85
CA LEU A 102 -11.18 -0.98 -6.23
C LEU A 102 -10.47 0.32 -6.63
N ASN A 103 -9.20 0.20 -6.98
CA ASN A 103 -8.38 1.21 -7.60
C ASN A 103 -7.37 0.51 -8.52
N GLN A 104 -7.64 0.59 -9.81
CA GLN A 104 -6.87 -0.09 -10.83
C GLN A 104 -5.97 0.86 -11.59
N LEU A 105 -4.74 0.44 -11.79
CA LEU A 105 -3.71 1.19 -12.50
C LEU A 105 -2.76 0.24 -13.24
N ASP A 106 -2.14 0.77 -14.27
CA ASP A 106 -1.05 0.16 -15.02
C ASP A 106 0.17 1.08 -14.89
N ASP A 107 1.07 0.74 -13.98
CA ASP A 107 2.33 1.44 -13.78
C ASP A 107 3.47 0.69 -14.46
N GLN A 108 3.78 1.17 -15.67
CA GLN A 108 4.85 0.65 -16.51
C GLN A 108 6.23 0.87 -15.91
N GLY A 109 6.41 1.88 -15.06
CA GLY A 109 7.69 2.19 -14.46
C GLY A 109 8.13 1.12 -13.46
N ILE A 110 7.21 0.32 -12.95
CA ILE A 110 7.45 -0.77 -12.00
C ILE A 110 6.89 -2.12 -12.46
N ASP A 111 6.45 -2.22 -13.73
CA ASP A 111 5.76 -3.37 -14.33
C ASP A 111 4.60 -3.92 -13.45
N PHE A 112 3.85 -3.00 -12.82
CA PHE A 112 2.71 -3.36 -11.98
C PHE A 112 1.39 -3.06 -12.68
N ASP A 113 0.52 -4.06 -12.74
CA ASP A 113 -0.77 -3.96 -13.39
C ASP A 113 -1.81 -4.81 -12.64
N ASN A 114 -2.82 -4.13 -12.08
CA ASN A 114 -3.96 -4.75 -11.41
C ASN A 114 -5.28 -4.54 -12.19
N GLY A 115 -5.20 -4.27 -13.49
CA GLY A 115 -6.34 -4.17 -14.39
C GLY A 115 -7.14 -5.47 -14.49
N ILE A 116 -8.42 -5.35 -14.84
CA ILE A 116 -9.31 -6.49 -15.09
C ILE A 116 -9.53 -6.58 -16.59
N ARG A 117 -9.31 -7.76 -17.17
CA ARG A 117 -9.70 -8.04 -18.55
C ARG A 117 -11.08 -8.69 -18.56
N GLY A 118 -12.07 -8.00 -19.13
CA GLY A 118 -13.44 -8.49 -19.12
C GLY A 118 -14.44 -7.52 -19.71
N VAL A 119 -15.61 -7.43 -19.07
CA VAL A 119 -16.72 -6.56 -19.45
C VAL A 119 -17.01 -5.56 -18.33
N TYR A 120 -17.19 -4.31 -18.71
CA TYR A 120 -17.69 -3.23 -17.88
C TYR A 120 -19.04 -2.78 -18.42
N LEU A 121 -20.01 -2.61 -17.54
CA LEU A 121 -21.31 -2.01 -17.83
C LEU A 121 -21.55 -0.86 -16.86
N GLY A 122 -21.53 0.36 -17.38
CA GLY A 122 -21.90 1.58 -16.66
C GLY A 122 -23.24 2.10 -17.13
N TYR A 123 -24.05 2.56 -16.19
CA TYR A 123 -25.29 3.30 -16.43
C TYR A 123 -25.33 4.52 -15.52
N GLU A 124 -25.47 5.71 -16.09
CA GLU A 124 -25.55 6.96 -15.35
C GLU A 124 -26.71 7.81 -15.87
N LYS A 125 -27.67 8.12 -14.99
CA LYS A 125 -28.80 8.98 -15.30
C LYS A 125 -29.20 9.82 -14.10
N ASP A 126 -29.29 11.13 -14.30
CA ASP A 126 -29.72 12.12 -13.32
C ASP A 126 -28.91 12.05 -12.01
N GLN A 127 -29.47 11.45 -10.96
CA GLN A 127 -28.84 11.31 -9.65
C GLN A 127 -28.23 9.91 -9.41
N PHE A 128 -28.43 8.95 -10.32
CA PHE A 128 -28.05 7.56 -10.10
C PHE A 128 -26.96 7.13 -11.08
N ALA A 129 -25.92 6.49 -10.55
CA ALA A 129 -24.90 5.80 -11.34
C ALA A 129 -24.73 4.36 -10.83
N ILE A 130 -24.67 3.39 -11.73
CA ILE A 130 -24.43 1.98 -11.42
C ILE A 130 -23.36 1.46 -12.38
N THR A 131 -22.36 0.78 -11.84
CA THR A 131 -21.26 0.19 -12.62
C THR A 131 -21.07 -1.26 -12.21
N HIS A 132 -21.03 -2.17 -13.18
CA HIS A 132 -20.74 -3.58 -12.99
C HIS A 132 -19.49 -3.97 -13.78
N ILE A 133 -18.62 -4.77 -13.15
CA ILE A 133 -17.38 -5.29 -13.76
C ILE A 133 -17.38 -6.81 -13.57
N ASN A 134 -17.16 -7.54 -14.65
CA ASN A 134 -16.94 -8.98 -14.61
C ASN A 134 -15.76 -9.34 -15.51
N GLY A 135 -14.81 -10.13 -14.99
CA GLY A 135 -13.64 -10.49 -15.77
C GLY A 135 -12.59 -11.27 -14.99
N GLU A 136 -11.40 -11.34 -15.55
CA GLU A 136 -10.25 -12.01 -14.97
C GLU A 136 -9.05 -11.06 -14.90
N SER A 137 -8.13 -11.34 -13.98
CA SER A 137 -6.90 -10.57 -13.82
C SER A 137 -5.77 -11.49 -13.38
N SER A 138 -4.54 -11.15 -13.73
CA SER A 138 -3.34 -11.84 -13.30
C SER A 138 -2.33 -10.79 -12.87
N ILE A 139 -2.12 -10.70 -11.56
CA ILE A 139 -1.32 -9.66 -10.93
C ILE A 139 0.02 -10.26 -10.56
N TRP A 140 1.08 -9.69 -11.11
CA TRP A 140 2.44 -10.18 -10.94
C TRP A 140 3.10 -9.44 -9.78
N GLN A 141 3.77 -10.19 -8.91
CA GLN A 141 4.43 -9.67 -7.73
C GLN A 141 5.92 -10.01 -7.76
N LEU A 142 6.75 -9.04 -7.41
CA LEU A 142 8.18 -9.24 -7.20
C LEU A 142 8.43 -10.12 -5.97
N GLY A 143 9.56 -10.82 -5.98
CA GLY A 143 10.02 -11.62 -4.85
C GLY A 143 11.36 -11.12 -4.34
N ASN A 144 12.32 -12.03 -4.18
CA ASN A 144 13.68 -11.64 -3.81
C ASN A 144 14.42 -10.96 -4.98
N ASP A 145 14.13 -11.40 -6.20
CA ASP A 145 14.52 -10.67 -7.41
C ASP A 145 13.60 -9.44 -7.56
N LEU A 146 14.18 -8.25 -7.35
CA LEU A 146 13.47 -6.97 -7.47
C LEU A 146 13.24 -6.54 -8.92
N ARG A 147 13.68 -7.34 -9.89
CA ARG A 147 13.54 -7.05 -11.31
C ARG A 147 12.55 -7.97 -12.01
N LYS A 148 12.54 -9.25 -11.66
CA LYS A 148 11.65 -10.24 -12.30
C LYS A 148 10.57 -10.69 -11.33
N PRO A 149 9.28 -10.67 -11.73
CA PRO A 149 8.21 -11.16 -10.87
C PRO A 149 8.35 -12.66 -10.62
N GLU A 150 8.12 -13.07 -9.37
CA GLU A 150 8.24 -14.45 -8.89
C GLU A 150 6.87 -15.09 -8.63
N TYR A 151 5.87 -14.28 -8.29
CA TYR A 151 4.54 -14.74 -7.90
C TYR A 151 3.45 -14.16 -8.81
N VAL A 152 2.40 -14.94 -9.04
CA VAL A 152 1.21 -14.51 -9.79
C VAL A 152 -0.04 -14.79 -8.99
N PHE A 153 -0.86 -13.77 -8.78
CA PHE A 153 -2.18 -13.89 -8.17
C PHE A 153 -3.23 -13.75 -9.27
N SER A 154 -3.94 -14.85 -9.53
CA SER A 154 -4.96 -14.88 -10.58
C SER A 154 -6.34 -14.77 -9.97
N HIS A 155 -7.15 -13.86 -10.51
CA HIS A 155 -8.44 -13.49 -9.97
C HIS A 155 -9.54 -13.68 -10.99
N LYS A 156 -10.68 -14.22 -10.56
CA LYS A 156 -11.96 -14.10 -11.26
C LYS A 156 -12.83 -13.13 -10.49
N VAL A 157 -13.17 -12.00 -11.11
CA VAL A 157 -13.77 -10.84 -10.43
C VAL A 157 -15.20 -10.66 -10.89
N ASP A 158 -16.07 -10.39 -9.92
CA ASP A 158 -17.39 -9.82 -10.10
C ASP A 158 -17.55 -8.65 -9.13
N ALA A 159 -17.88 -7.47 -9.63
CA ALA A 159 -17.92 -6.27 -8.83
C ALA A 159 -19.08 -5.37 -9.26
N LEU A 160 -19.71 -4.71 -8.28
CA LEU A 160 -20.82 -3.80 -8.48
C LEU A 160 -20.60 -2.54 -7.62
N ASN A 161 -20.82 -1.37 -8.20
CA ASN A 161 -20.86 -0.10 -7.47
C ASN A 161 -22.12 0.67 -7.87
N ALA A 162 -22.78 1.27 -6.89
CA ALA A 162 -23.96 2.09 -7.08
C ALA A 162 -23.79 3.38 -6.30
N GLN A 163 -24.07 4.51 -6.94
CA GLN A 163 -23.93 5.85 -6.38
C GLN A 163 -25.23 6.64 -6.58
N TYR A 164 -25.59 7.39 -5.54
CA TYR A 164 -26.65 8.38 -5.58
C TYR A 164 -26.10 9.76 -5.23
N SER A 165 -26.31 10.73 -6.11
CA SER A 165 -25.81 12.10 -5.98
C SER A 165 -26.98 13.08 -5.87
N TRP A 166 -27.07 13.79 -4.75
CA TRP A 166 -28.08 14.82 -4.51
C TRP A 166 -27.42 16.14 -4.11
N LYS A 167 -27.46 17.11 -5.04
CA LYS A 167 -26.82 18.42 -4.90
C LYS A 167 -25.32 18.25 -4.58
N ASN A 168 -24.95 18.57 -3.35
CA ASN A 168 -23.58 18.58 -2.87
C ASN A 168 -23.20 17.31 -2.12
N LEU A 169 -24.13 16.36 -1.95
CA LEU A 169 -23.95 15.11 -1.23
C LEU A 169 -23.98 13.95 -2.22
N SER A 170 -23.02 13.02 -2.12
CA SER A 170 -23.10 11.73 -2.80
C SER A 170 -22.93 10.59 -1.80
N LEU A 171 -23.69 9.52 -2.02
CA LEU A 171 -23.64 8.27 -1.27
C LEU A 171 -23.34 7.14 -2.26
N GLY A 172 -22.38 6.30 -1.95
CA GLY A 172 -22.06 5.14 -2.76
C GLY A 172 -21.97 3.86 -1.95
N LEU A 173 -22.34 2.76 -2.59
CA LEU A 173 -22.22 1.40 -2.09
C LEU A 173 -21.46 0.59 -3.11
N SER A 174 -20.46 -0.17 -2.66
CA SER A 174 -19.69 -1.04 -3.55
C SER A 174 -19.56 -2.44 -2.98
N HIS A 175 -19.51 -3.40 -3.89
CA HIS A 175 -19.32 -4.81 -3.61
C HIS A 175 -18.31 -5.36 -4.59
N LEU A 176 -17.34 -6.12 -4.09
CA LEU A 176 -16.41 -6.87 -4.93
C LEU A 176 -16.29 -8.29 -4.41
N HIS A 177 -16.42 -9.24 -5.32
CA HIS A 177 -16.19 -10.63 -5.09
C HIS A 177 -15.08 -11.11 -6.00
N THR A 178 -14.12 -11.85 -5.46
CA THR A 178 -13.09 -12.47 -6.28
C THR A 178 -12.68 -13.85 -5.79
N ASN A 179 -12.48 -14.75 -6.74
CA ASN A 179 -11.82 -16.04 -6.50
C ASN A 179 -10.36 -15.91 -6.93
N GLU A 180 -9.47 -15.98 -5.94
CA GLU A 180 -8.03 -15.90 -6.10
C GLU A 180 -7.39 -17.29 -6.12
N ILE A 181 -6.49 -17.49 -7.08
CA ILE A 181 -5.47 -18.55 -7.06
C ILE A 181 -4.17 -17.88 -6.62
N HIS A 182 -3.78 -18.14 -5.38
CA HIS A 182 -2.63 -17.52 -4.72
C HIS A 182 -1.41 -18.42 -4.78
N GLN A 183 -0.31 -17.93 -5.34
CA GLN A 183 0.95 -18.65 -5.37
C GLN A 183 1.74 -18.40 -4.07
N LYS A 184 2.07 -19.48 -3.35
CA LYS A 184 2.84 -19.42 -2.10
C LYS A 184 4.32 -19.63 -2.33
N ASN A 185 5.15 -19.20 -1.38
CA ASN A 185 6.57 -19.47 -1.38
C ASN A 185 6.84 -20.90 -0.88
N PHE A 186 7.53 -21.71 -1.69
CA PHE A 186 7.89 -23.11 -1.37
C PHE A 186 6.70 -24.01 -0.94
N ALA A 187 5.49 -23.79 -1.48
CA ALA A 187 4.30 -24.58 -1.17
C ALA A 187 3.31 -24.64 -2.35
N ASP A 188 2.31 -25.52 -2.27
CA ASP A 188 1.21 -25.60 -3.24
C ASP A 188 0.39 -24.32 -3.30
N THR A 189 -0.34 -24.05 -4.38
CA THR A 189 -1.20 -22.87 -4.49
C THR A 189 -2.35 -22.90 -3.47
N ALA A 190 -2.81 -21.72 -3.03
CA ALA A 190 -4.01 -21.58 -2.20
C ALA A 190 -5.18 -21.05 -3.04
N PHE A 191 -6.39 -21.52 -2.73
CA PHE A 191 -7.62 -21.07 -3.38
C PHE A 191 -8.43 -20.25 -2.39
N VAL A 192 -8.47 -18.94 -2.60
CA VAL A 192 -9.02 -17.99 -1.63
C VAL A 192 -10.18 -17.26 -2.26
N ASN A 193 -11.31 -17.23 -1.56
CA ASN A 193 -12.43 -16.39 -1.92
C ASN A 193 -12.38 -15.10 -1.11
N HIS A 194 -12.53 -13.96 -1.77
CA HIS A 194 -12.60 -12.66 -1.13
C HIS A 194 -13.94 -12.01 -1.40
N ARG A 195 -14.51 -11.42 -0.34
CA ARG A 195 -15.74 -10.65 -0.39
C ARG A 195 -15.49 -9.31 0.30
N LEU A 196 -15.67 -8.23 -0.46
CA LEU A 196 -15.56 -6.86 0.02
C LEU A 196 -16.93 -6.18 -0.09
N GLN A 197 -17.28 -5.42 0.93
CA GLN A 197 -18.50 -4.62 0.97
C GLN A 197 -18.15 -3.26 1.55
N GLY A 198 -18.55 -2.20 0.87
CA GLY A 198 -18.16 -0.85 1.28
C GLY A 198 -19.24 0.17 1.03
N ALA A 199 -19.10 1.27 1.75
CA ALA A 199 -19.93 2.44 1.61
C ALA A 199 -19.06 3.68 1.69
N TYR A 200 -19.36 4.67 0.87
CA TYR A 200 -18.71 5.98 0.93
C TYR A 200 -19.72 7.11 0.87
N LEU A 201 -19.33 8.23 1.46
CA LEU A 201 -20.08 9.47 1.51
C LEU A 201 -19.14 10.60 1.15
N SER A 202 -19.57 11.48 0.23
CA SER A 202 -18.90 12.73 -0.06
C SER A 202 -19.85 13.91 0.09
N TYR A 203 -19.35 15.01 0.63
CA TYR A 203 -20.06 16.28 0.70
C TYR A 203 -19.11 17.39 0.26
N TYR A 204 -19.55 18.23 -0.68
CA TYR A 204 -18.77 19.35 -1.19
C TYR A 204 -19.46 20.68 -0.85
N GLY A 205 -18.90 21.44 0.08
CA GLY A 205 -19.53 22.63 0.65
C GLY A 205 -18.75 23.91 0.36
N GLY A 206 -19.36 25.06 0.60
CA GLY A 206 -18.69 26.35 0.42
C GLY A 206 -17.61 26.64 1.48
N PHE A 207 -17.74 26.07 2.69
CA PHE A 207 -16.80 26.27 3.80
C PHE A 207 -15.99 25.01 4.11
N ALA A 208 -16.47 23.83 3.71
CA ALA A 208 -15.78 22.57 3.94
C ALA A 208 -16.23 21.48 2.98
N ASP A 209 -15.31 20.58 2.67
CA ASP A 209 -15.57 19.30 2.01
C ASP A 209 -15.32 18.15 2.99
N LEU A 210 -16.11 17.08 2.87
CA LEU A 210 -16.03 15.87 3.68
C LEU A 210 -16.05 14.65 2.77
N TYR A 211 -15.18 13.69 3.05
CA TYR A 211 -15.22 12.36 2.48
C TYR A 211 -15.08 11.31 3.57
N LEU A 212 -15.88 10.25 3.53
CA LEU A 212 -15.81 9.11 4.42
C LEU A 212 -15.98 7.83 3.61
N GLU A 213 -15.18 6.80 3.89
CA GLU A 213 -15.29 5.48 3.27
C GLU A 213 -15.01 4.39 4.30
N TYR A 214 -15.85 3.35 4.29
CA TYR A 214 -15.70 2.16 5.11
C TYR A 214 -15.83 0.91 4.24
N VAL A 215 -14.98 -0.09 4.50
CA VAL A 215 -14.99 -1.39 3.82
C VAL A 215 -14.86 -2.50 4.84
N ASP A 216 -15.75 -3.49 4.77
CA ASP A 216 -15.61 -4.79 5.40
C ASP A 216 -15.10 -5.81 4.38
N LYS A 217 -14.17 -6.66 4.79
CA LYS A 217 -13.57 -7.69 3.96
C LYS A 217 -13.55 -9.02 4.69
N GLN A 218 -14.01 -10.05 3.99
CA GLN A 218 -13.97 -11.43 4.45
C GLN A 218 -13.24 -12.29 3.42
N SER A 219 -12.36 -13.15 3.89
CA SER A 219 -11.65 -14.12 3.09
C SER A 219 -11.92 -15.53 3.61
N THR A 220 -12.26 -16.46 2.72
CA THR A 220 -12.45 -17.87 3.05
C THR A 220 -11.58 -18.73 2.17
N GLU A 221 -10.93 -19.75 2.74
CA GLU A 221 -10.15 -20.70 1.97
C GLU A 221 -11.01 -21.90 1.55
N ARG A 222 -10.87 -22.34 0.30
CA ARG A 222 -11.47 -23.58 -0.18
C ARG A 222 -10.49 -24.73 0.09
N PHE A 223 -10.88 -25.64 0.98
CA PHE A 223 -10.17 -26.91 1.16
C PHE A 223 -10.85 -28.01 0.36
N GLU A 224 -10.09 -28.72 -0.48
CA GLU A 224 -10.51 -30.00 -1.03
C GLU A 224 -9.99 -31.11 -0.11
N SER A 225 -10.82 -31.54 0.84
CA SER A 225 -10.63 -32.81 1.55
C SER A 225 -11.41 -33.90 0.81
N LEU A 226 -10.89 -35.13 0.78
CA LEU A 226 -11.54 -36.33 0.22
C LEU A 226 -13.05 -36.37 0.55
N GLY A 227 -13.87 -35.91 -0.39
CA GLY A 227 -15.33 -35.98 -0.34
C GLY A 227 -16.09 -34.81 0.31
N SER A 228 -15.45 -33.73 0.78
CA SER A 228 -16.17 -32.56 1.28
C SER A 228 -15.43 -31.24 1.08
N SER A 229 -16.06 -30.28 0.40
CA SER A 229 -15.66 -28.88 0.40
C SER A 229 -16.21 -28.19 1.65
N SER A 230 -15.33 -27.63 2.49
CA SER A 230 -15.73 -26.79 3.63
C SER A 230 -15.07 -25.43 3.47
N PHE A 231 -15.86 -24.37 3.55
CA PHE A 231 -15.38 -23.00 3.64
C PHE A 231 -15.17 -22.67 5.11
N LYS A 232 -13.92 -22.54 5.54
CA LYS A 232 -13.59 -21.96 6.85
C LYS A 232 -13.25 -20.47 6.65
N PRO A 233 -13.75 -19.56 7.51
CA PRO A 233 -13.26 -18.19 7.55
C PRO A 233 -11.75 -18.20 7.79
N LEU A 234 -11.01 -17.61 6.86
CA LEU A 234 -9.55 -17.50 6.93
C LEU A 234 -9.16 -16.21 7.65
N LYS A 235 -9.67 -15.08 7.15
CA LYS A 235 -9.41 -13.74 7.68
C LYS A 235 -10.63 -12.84 7.52
N ASP A 236 -10.85 -11.99 8.50
CA ASP A 236 -11.81 -10.89 8.49
C ASP A 236 -11.10 -9.59 8.83
N GLY A 237 -11.55 -8.50 8.23
CA GLY A 237 -10.90 -7.21 8.43
C GLY A 237 -11.69 -6.07 7.83
N TYR A 238 -11.24 -4.86 8.13
CA TYR A 238 -11.92 -3.65 7.67
C TYR A 238 -10.93 -2.53 7.36
N GLY A 239 -11.38 -1.59 6.56
CA GLY A 239 -10.70 -0.33 6.30
C GLY A 239 -11.64 0.84 6.52
N PHE A 240 -11.14 1.90 7.14
CA PHE A 240 -11.82 3.19 7.25
C PHE A 240 -10.88 4.29 6.79
N TYR A 241 -11.39 5.20 5.97
CA TYR A 241 -10.69 6.42 5.57
C TYR A 241 -11.66 7.61 5.65
N GLY A 242 -11.16 8.73 6.15
CA GLY A 242 -11.90 9.98 6.22
C GLY A 242 -11.02 11.17 5.92
N ASN A 243 -11.58 12.15 5.21
CA ASN A 243 -10.93 13.39 4.85
C ASN A 243 -11.87 14.58 5.05
N ILE A 244 -11.36 15.68 5.60
CA ILE A 244 -12.08 16.94 5.74
C ILE A 244 -11.17 18.06 5.26
N ASN A 245 -11.66 18.90 4.36
CA ASN A 245 -11.01 20.13 3.93
C ASN A 245 -11.82 21.31 4.43
N PHE A 246 -11.21 22.24 5.16
CA PHE A 246 -11.84 23.51 5.55
C PHE A 246 -11.29 24.65 4.72
N PHE A 247 -12.17 25.53 4.23
CA PHE A 247 -11.82 26.72 3.45
C PHE A 247 -12.02 27.98 4.30
N LEU A 248 -10.92 28.58 4.74
CA LEU A 248 -10.87 29.71 5.68
C LEU A 248 -10.30 30.95 4.98
N GLY A 249 -11.00 31.44 3.95
CA GLY A 249 -10.56 32.59 3.15
C GLY A 249 -9.36 32.22 2.28
N SER A 250 -8.20 32.86 2.53
CA SER A 250 -6.95 32.56 1.81
C SER A 250 -6.20 31.33 2.34
N TRP A 251 -6.78 30.63 3.31
CA TRP A 251 -6.20 29.47 3.97
C TRP A 251 -7.09 28.24 3.78
N SER A 252 -6.47 27.07 3.68
CA SER A 252 -7.15 25.79 3.76
C SER A 252 -6.51 24.89 4.81
N LEU A 253 -7.34 24.07 5.46
CA LEU A 253 -6.93 23.05 6.41
C LEU A 253 -7.46 21.69 5.96
N LEU A 254 -6.55 20.81 5.57
CA LEU A 254 -6.77 19.40 5.27
C LEU A 254 -6.56 18.57 6.53
N THR A 255 -7.52 17.72 6.86
CA THR A 255 -7.42 16.71 7.92
C THR A 255 -7.78 15.34 7.35
N GLU A 256 -6.93 14.35 7.55
CA GLU A 256 -7.15 12.98 7.10
C GLU A 256 -6.96 12.00 8.26
N TYR A 257 -7.78 10.97 8.27
CA TYR A 257 -7.67 9.86 9.20
C TYR A 257 -7.84 8.54 8.46
N LYS A 258 -7.01 7.55 8.80
CA LYS A 258 -7.18 6.17 8.32
C LYS A 258 -7.10 5.18 9.46
N ARG A 259 -7.76 4.03 9.25
CA ARG A 259 -7.60 2.83 10.05
C ARG A 259 -7.86 1.60 9.20
N TYR A 260 -6.79 0.91 8.83
CA TYR A 260 -6.81 -0.32 8.06
C TYR A 260 -6.41 -1.49 8.96
N SER A 261 -7.19 -2.56 8.95
CA SER A 261 -7.00 -3.76 9.76
C SER A 261 -7.50 -4.98 8.97
N PHE A 262 -6.89 -5.23 7.81
CA PHE A 262 -7.17 -6.40 6.96
C PHE A 262 -6.38 -7.64 7.36
N ASP A 263 -5.18 -7.45 7.94
CA ASP A 263 -4.37 -8.53 8.47
C ASP A 263 -3.31 -8.00 9.44
N ARG A 264 -3.16 -8.65 10.59
CA ARG A 264 -2.30 -8.19 11.70
C ARG A 264 -1.12 -9.13 11.87
N LEU A 265 -0.20 -9.04 10.93
CA LEU A 265 1.01 -9.85 10.95
C LEU A 265 1.93 -9.41 12.08
N ASN A 266 2.44 -10.40 12.80
CA ASN A 266 3.49 -10.14 13.76
C ASN A 266 4.78 -9.68 13.03
N PRO A 267 5.76 -9.10 13.75
CA PRO A 267 6.96 -8.54 13.11
C PRO A 267 7.85 -9.53 12.36
N VAL A 268 7.74 -10.83 12.64
CA VAL A 268 8.50 -11.90 11.95
C VAL A 268 7.74 -12.35 10.71
N ASP A 269 6.42 -12.53 10.83
CA ASP A 269 5.54 -12.94 9.72
C ASP A 269 5.50 -11.91 8.58
N SER A 270 5.78 -10.63 8.86
CA SER A 270 5.87 -9.60 7.81
C SER A 270 6.99 -9.84 6.81
N ASP A 271 8.01 -10.63 7.15
CA ASP A 271 9.07 -11.02 6.20
C ASP A 271 8.60 -12.09 5.19
N TYR A 272 7.48 -12.74 5.46
CA TYR A 272 6.93 -13.85 4.68
C TYR A 272 5.50 -13.56 4.22
N VAL A 273 5.18 -12.31 3.91
CA VAL A 273 3.81 -11.86 3.58
C VAL A 273 3.13 -12.67 2.46
N ILE A 274 3.91 -13.17 1.49
CA ILE A 274 3.42 -14.04 0.40
C ILE A 274 2.84 -15.37 0.92
N ASN A 275 3.26 -15.86 2.08
CA ASN A 275 2.66 -17.05 2.68
C ASN A 275 1.42 -16.72 3.52
N HIS A 276 1.14 -15.44 3.77
CA HIS A 276 0.01 -14.96 4.56
C HIS A 276 -1.12 -14.41 3.66
N TYR A 277 -1.73 -15.29 2.87
CA TYR A 277 -2.86 -14.99 1.98
C TYR A 277 -4.16 -14.67 2.74
N GLY A 278 -5.19 -14.20 2.05
CA GLY A 278 -6.44 -13.76 2.68
C GLY A 278 -6.44 -12.31 3.17
N ASN A 279 -5.30 -11.63 3.12
CA ASN A 279 -5.10 -10.22 3.51
C ASN A 279 -5.63 -9.27 2.41
N ARG A 280 -5.29 -7.97 2.44
CA ARG A 280 -5.66 -6.99 1.41
C ARG A 280 -5.34 -7.54 0.01
N ILE A 281 -6.28 -7.39 -0.92
CA ILE A 281 -6.07 -7.78 -2.33
C ILE A 281 -5.55 -6.59 -3.14
N ASP A 282 -4.85 -6.87 -4.23
CA ASP A 282 -4.12 -5.87 -5.01
C ASP A 282 -5.00 -4.80 -5.67
N TYR A 283 -6.31 -5.04 -5.78
CA TYR A 283 -7.29 -4.02 -6.19
C TYR A 283 -7.45 -2.87 -5.19
N GLN A 284 -7.08 -3.05 -3.92
CA GLN A 284 -7.26 -2.03 -2.88
C GLN A 284 -6.02 -1.12 -2.80
N VAL A 285 -5.90 -0.13 -3.68
CA VAL A 285 -4.85 0.90 -3.60
C VAL A 285 -5.43 2.11 -2.85
N MET A 286 -5.08 2.18 -1.55
CA MET A 286 -5.73 3.05 -0.56
C MET A 286 -4.88 4.28 -0.18
N PRO A 287 -5.50 5.35 0.36
CA PRO A 287 -4.78 6.54 0.82
C PRO A 287 -3.69 6.24 1.87
N ILE A 288 -2.52 6.87 1.69
CA ILE A 288 -1.28 6.59 2.44
C ILE A 288 -1.02 7.55 3.62
N LEU A 289 -1.64 8.74 3.64
CA LEU A 289 -1.57 9.74 4.73
C LEU A 289 -0.15 10.18 5.10
N PHE A 290 0.64 10.51 4.09
CA PHE A 290 1.85 11.32 4.22
C PHE A 290 2.06 12.09 2.92
N ARG A 291 2.90 13.13 2.95
CA ARG A 291 3.06 13.99 1.79
C ARG A 291 3.97 13.31 0.76
N GLU A 292 3.50 13.15 -0.47
CA GLU A 292 4.38 12.83 -1.59
C GLU A 292 5.24 14.06 -1.90
N GLN A 293 6.55 13.91 -1.76
CA GLN A 293 7.49 15.01 -1.81
C GLN A 293 8.00 15.20 -3.24
N ASN A 294 7.86 16.41 -3.79
CA ASN A 294 8.33 16.73 -5.14
C ASN A 294 9.87 16.86 -5.23
N SER A 295 10.55 17.02 -4.10
CA SER A 295 12.02 17.09 -4.08
C SER A 295 12.62 15.69 -4.06
N THR A 296 13.56 15.45 -4.98
CA THR A 296 14.30 14.18 -5.07
C THR A 296 14.98 13.78 -3.77
N LEU A 297 15.40 14.73 -2.93
CA LEU A 297 16.04 14.44 -1.64
C LEU A 297 15.03 14.03 -0.57
N LEU A 298 13.86 14.67 -0.54
CA LEU A 298 12.79 14.36 0.39
C LEU A 298 12.12 13.02 0.06
N GLY A 299 12.07 12.64 -1.22
CA GLY A 299 11.55 11.35 -1.67
C GLY A 299 12.47 10.14 -1.43
N ARG A 300 13.67 10.29 -0.86
CA ARG A 300 14.60 9.16 -0.62
C ARG A 300 14.28 8.32 0.61
N VAL A 301 13.62 8.92 1.60
CA VAL A 301 13.25 8.27 2.85
C VAL A 301 11.75 8.39 2.98
N ILE A 302 11.04 7.47 2.34
CA ILE A 302 9.59 7.40 2.34
C ILE A 302 9.12 6.25 3.23
N HIS A 303 8.00 6.48 3.92
CA HIS A 303 7.35 5.45 4.69
C HIS A 303 6.76 4.38 3.76
N GLN A 304 7.00 3.11 4.09
CA GLN A 304 6.36 1.99 3.41
C GLN A 304 5.00 1.73 4.07
N ALA A 305 3.94 2.29 3.48
CA ALA A 305 2.59 2.18 4.01
C ALA A 305 2.17 0.72 4.22
N ASN A 306 1.79 0.36 5.45
CA ASN A 306 1.26 -0.97 5.73
C ASN A 306 -0.27 -0.98 5.52
N VAL A 307 -0.68 -1.20 4.28
CA VAL A 307 -2.10 -1.26 3.90
C VAL A 307 -2.91 -2.36 4.61
N ASN A 308 -2.26 -3.35 5.25
CA ASN A 308 -2.93 -4.42 5.99
C ASN A 308 -3.21 -4.06 7.46
N ASP A 309 -2.32 -3.32 8.11
CA ASP A 309 -2.41 -3.00 9.55
C ASP A 309 -1.75 -1.66 9.85
N GLU A 310 -2.54 -0.58 9.71
CA GLU A 310 -2.06 0.78 9.95
C GLU A 310 -3.20 1.71 10.33
N ARG A 311 -2.90 2.66 11.20
CA ARG A 311 -3.77 3.79 11.53
C ARG A 311 -2.97 5.07 11.48
N GLY A 312 -3.65 6.16 11.16
CA GLY A 312 -2.97 7.40 10.82
C GLY A 312 -3.80 8.64 10.94
N LEU A 313 -3.13 9.75 11.23
CA LEU A 313 -3.67 11.09 11.11
C LEU A 313 -2.70 11.94 10.28
N GLN A 314 -3.24 12.74 9.36
CA GLN A 314 -2.51 13.81 8.69
C GLN A 314 -3.26 15.13 8.83
N LEU A 315 -2.49 16.20 9.03
CA LEU A 315 -2.94 17.58 9.05
C LEU A 315 -2.09 18.37 8.07
N GLU A 316 -2.70 19.13 7.18
CA GLU A 316 -2.00 20.07 6.32
C GLU A 316 -2.72 21.41 6.30
N ILE A 317 -1.98 22.48 6.55
CA ILE A 317 -2.44 23.86 6.41
C ILE A 317 -1.67 24.53 5.28
N ASN A 318 -2.38 25.16 4.36
CA ASN A 318 -1.76 25.96 3.31
C ASN A 318 -2.51 27.27 3.12
N GLY A 319 -1.82 28.29 2.62
CA GLY A 319 -2.45 29.57 2.36
C GLY A 319 -1.50 30.68 1.96
N GLY A 320 -2.10 31.79 1.53
CA GLY A 320 -1.40 33.01 1.17
C GLY A 320 -0.95 33.83 2.38
N LEU A 321 0.28 34.31 2.34
CA LEU A 321 0.87 35.27 3.28
C LEU A 321 0.99 36.66 2.63
N PRO A 322 1.08 37.75 3.42
CA PRO A 322 1.34 39.09 2.90
C PRO A 322 2.59 39.14 2.02
N GLY A 323 2.55 39.97 0.97
CA GLY A 323 3.67 40.11 0.02
C GLY A 323 3.70 39.10 -1.12
N GLY A 324 2.60 38.37 -1.36
CA GLY A 324 2.51 37.39 -2.44
C GLY A 324 3.24 36.08 -2.16
N LEU A 325 3.48 35.80 -0.87
CA LEU A 325 4.11 34.56 -0.40
C LEU A 325 3.05 33.49 -0.18
N HIS A 326 3.43 32.23 -0.29
CA HIS A 326 2.59 31.08 0.02
C HIS A 326 3.27 30.20 1.06
N TRP A 327 2.49 29.70 2.01
CA TRP A 327 2.95 28.82 3.09
C TRP A 327 2.24 27.48 3.02
N VAL A 328 2.97 26.41 3.28
CA VAL A 328 2.43 25.06 3.50
C VAL A 328 3.08 24.48 4.76
N SER A 329 2.28 23.84 5.60
CA SER A 329 2.76 23.06 6.73
C SER A 329 1.95 21.79 6.85
N GLN A 330 2.62 20.65 6.92
CA GLN A 330 2.04 19.33 7.03
C GLN A 330 2.65 18.57 8.21
N TYR A 331 1.81 17.79 8.87
CA TYR A 331 2.18 16.81 9.89
C TYR A 331 1.45 15.50 9.63
N ALA A 332 2.16 14.38 9.66
CA ALA A 332 1.57 13.06 9.65
C ALA A 332 2.10 12.23 10.82
N HIS A 333 1.23 11.39 11.39
CA HIS A 333 1.59 10.41 12.41
C HIS A 333 0.83 9.12 12.11
N LEU A 334 1.56 8.01 11.97
CA LEU A 334 1.05 6.68 11.67
C LEU A 334 1.60 5.65 12.67
N SER A 335 0.89 4.55 12.86
CA SER A 335 1.36 3.38 13.60
C SER A 335 0.55 2.14 13.23
N ARG A 336 1.02 0.94 13.59
CA ARG A 336 0.18 -0.27 13.58
C ARG A 336 -0.98 -0.17 14.57
N ASN A 337 -1.99 -1.04 14.43
CA ASN A 337 -3.14 -1.07 15.35
C ASN A 337 -2.86 -1.71 16.71
N ASP A 338 -1.78 -2.49 16.80
CA ASP A 338 -1.38 -3.23 17.97
C ASP A 338 0.07 -2.89 18.37
N THR A 339 0.35 -2.92 19.66
CA THR A 339 1.72 -3.00 20.18
C THR A 339 2.13 -4.46 20.30
N TRP A 340 3.36 -4.76 19.94
CA TRP A 340 3.87 -6.13 19.90
C TRP A 340 4.88 -6.39 21.00
N GLN A 341 4.71 -7.50 21.71
CA GLN A 341 5.68 -7.97 22.70
C GLN A 341 6.19 -9.35 22.30
N SER A 342 7.50 -9.50 22.18
CA SER A 342 8.13 -10.79 21.93
C SER A 342 8.08 -11.63 23.20
N LEU A 343 7.54 -12.84 23.14
CA LEU A 343 7.64 -13.86 24.19
C LEU A 343 8.88 -14.75 23.96
N THR A 344 9.17 -15.04 22.69
CA THR A 344 10.40 -15.70 22.23
C THR A 344 10.94 -14.96 21.00
N THR A 345 11.92 -15.51 20.29
CA THR A 345 12.42 -14.92 19.03
C THR A 345 11.40 -14.98 17.89
N THR A 346 10.41 -15.88 17.95
CA THR A 346 9.42 -16.08 16.89
C THR A 346 7.98 -15.89 17.36
N VAL A 347 7.71 -16.02 18.66
CA VAL A 347 6.36 -15.88 19.22
C VAL A 347 6.19 -14.46 19.75
N TRP A 348 5.17 -13.79 19.22
CA TRP A 348 4.82 -12.43 19.59
C TRP A 348 3.38 -12.37 20.10
N LYS A 349 3.17 -11.55 21.12
CA LYS A 349 1.86 -11.25 21.68
C LYS A 349 1.45 -9.84 21.25
N PRO A 350 0.32 -9.69 20.54
CA PRO A 350 -0.26 -8.38 20.26
C PRO A 350 -1.01 -7.85 21.48
N GLU A 351 -0.98 -6.53 21.67
CA GLU A 351 -1.82 -5.79 22.59
C GLU A 351 -2.47 -4.63 21.84
N ARG A 352 -3.80 -4.62 21.79
CA ARG A 352 -4.55 -3.68 20.97
C ARG A 352 -4.50 -2.27 21.52
N LEU A 353 -4.24 -1.31 20.63
CA LEU A 353 -4.38 0.09 20.97
C LEU A 353 -5.88 0.44 21.09
N ASN A 354 -6.27 0.88 22.29
CA ASN A 354 -7.65 1.24 22.62
C ASN A 354 -8.06 2.61 22.06
N ASP A 355 -7.12 3.53 21.90
CA ASP A 355 -7.38 4.88 21.43
C ASP A 355 -7.56 4.93 19.90
N LEU A 356 -8.15 6.01 19.39
CA LEU A 356 -8.23 6.28 17.95
C LEU A 356 -6.89 6.73 17.36
N MET A 357 -6.06 7.38 18.18
CA MET A 357 -4.82 7.99 17.77
C MET A 357 -3.72 6.95 17.47
N PRO A 358 -2.79 7.27 16.55
CA PRO A 358 -1.56 6.52 16.38
C PRO A 358 -0.72 6.52 17.66
N SER A 359 -0.01 5.42 17.91
CA SER A 359 0.93 5.29 19.03
C SER A 359 2.31 5.80 18.62
N ALA A 360 3.06 6.38 19.56
CA ALA A 360 4.47 6.75 19.38
C ALA A 360 5.45 5.70 19.95
N LYS A 361 4.95 4.59 20.50
CA LYS A 361 5.78 3.52 21.10
C LYS A 361 6.51 2.75 19.99
N ALA A 362 7.79 2.45 20.17
CA ALA A 362 8.57 1.70 19.17
C ALA A 362 7.93 0.35 18.78
N ASN A 363 7.26 -0.34 19.72
CA ASN A 363 6.61 -1.62 19.46
C ASN A 363 5.25 -1.54 18.74
N SER A 364 4.80 -0.34 18.36
CA SER A 364 3.72 -0.16 17.37
C SER A 364 4.23 0.28 16.00
N MET A 365 5.55 0.25 15.76
CA MET A 365 6.20 0.67 14.50
C MET A 365 5.70 2.05 14.00
N PRO A 366 5.93 3.11 14.78
CA PRO A 366 5.43 4.44 14.46
C PRO A 366 6.18 5.08 13.30
N TYR A 367 5.47 5.94 12.58
CA TYR A 367 6.01 6.89 11.61
C TYR A 367 5.49 8.28 11.93
N TRP A 368 6.34 9.31 11.83
CA TRP A 368 5.87 10.68 11.79
C TRP A 368 6.68 11.52 10.80
N GLU A 369 5.99 12.48 10.19
CA GLU A 369 6.51 13.41 9.20
C GLU A 369 6.10 14.83 9.57
N ASN A 370 7.02 15.77 9.38
CA ASN A 370 6.73 17.20 9.39
C ASN A 370 7.33 17.82 8.14
N TYR A 371 6.53 18.60 7.41
CA TYR A 371 7.00 19.38 6.27
C TYR A 371 6.52 20.82 6.36
N HIS A 372 7.41 21.77 6.13
CA HIS A 372 7.08 23.18 6.04
C HIS A 372 7.73 23.78 4.80
N GLU A 373 6.99 24.59 4.05
CA GLU A 373 7.48 25.28 2.86
C GLU A 373 6.96 26.72 2.82
N ILE A 374 7.84 27.63 2.45
CA ILE A 374 7.49 28.99 2.03
C ILE A 374 8.03 29.22 0.62
N ASN A 375 7.19 29.76 -0.26
CA ASN A 375 7.59 30.13 -1.61
C ASN A 375 6.96 31.47 -2.04
N GLY A 376 7.53 32.09 -3.06
CA GLY A 376 7.02 33.34 -3.62
C GLY A 376 8.06 34.07 -4.46
N TYR A 377 7.77 35.33 -4.78
CA TYR A 377 8.65 36.18 -5.58
C TYR A 377 9.23 37.33 -4.77
N ILE A 378 10.51 37.64 -5.01
CA ILE A 378 11.21 38.80 -4.46
C ILE A 378 11.74 39.71 -5.58
N GLY A 379 12.07 40.96 -5.24
CA GLY A 379 12.67 41.90 -6.20
C GLY A 379 11.72 42.35 -7.32
N SER A 380 10.45 42.65 -7.00
CA SER A 380 9.41 43.05 -7.95
C SER A 380 9.00 41.98 -8.97
N GLY A 381 9.12 40.69 -8.60
CA GLY A 381 8.71 39.57 -9.47
C GLY A 381 9.85 38.94 -10.26
N ASN A 382 11.08 39.41 -10.09
CA ASN A 382 12.22 38.98 -10.92
C ASN A 382 12.94 37.72 -10.43
N LEU A 383 12.70 37.30 -9.18
CA LEU A 383 13.35 36.12 -8.60
C LEU A 383 12.32 35.30 -7.84
N PHE A 384 12.11 34.06 -8.28
CA PHE A 384 11.33 33.07 -7.54
C PHE A 384 12.22 32.42 -6.49
N PHE A 385 11.65 32.14 -5.32
CA PHE A 385 12.30 31.32 -4.32
C PHE A 385 11.33 30.30 -3.73
N ARG A 386 11.87 29.14 -3.36
CA ARG A 386 11.22 28.13 -2.52
C ARG A 386 12.18 27.69 -1.45
N LEU A 387 11.76 27.73 -0.19
CA LEU A 387 12.51 27.24 0.95
C LEU A 387 11.63 26.29 1.74
N GLY A 388 12.13 25.09 2.02
CA GLY A 388 11.40 24.13 2.83
C GLY A 388 12.27 23.47 3.90
N ARG A 389 11.60 22.78 4.80
CA ARG A 389 12.17 21.89 5.81
C ARG A 389 11.26 20.69 5.96
N GLY A 390 11.79 19.51 5.64
CA GLY A 390 11.16 18.23 5.93
C GLY A 390 11.94 17.48 7.01
N SER A 391 11.23 16.76 7.87
CA SER A 391 11.82 15.80 8.78
C SER A 391 10.89 14.62 8.99
N ASN A 392 11.46 13.42 9.02
CA ASN A 392 10.71 12.21 9.30
C ASN A 392 11.45 11.27 10.26
N TYR A 393 10.69 10.38 10.87
CA TYR A 393 11.15 9.32 11.75
C TYR A 393 10.26 8.10 11.55
N GLU A 394 10.87 6.94 11.49
CA GLU A 394 10.18 5.66 11.31
C GLU A 394 10.85 4.57 12.13
N VAL A 395 10.03 3.68 12.69
CA VAL A 395 10.46 2.35 13.12
C VAL A 395 9.91 1.34 12.12
N PRO A 396 10.63 1.01 11.03
CA PRO A 396 10.11 0.15 9.98
C PRO A 396 9.97 -1.31 10.44
N LYS A 397 10.83 -1.74 11.37
CA LYS A 397 10.87 -3.12 11.85
C LYS A 397 11.34 -3.23 13.29
N ILE A 398 10.71 -4.15 14.01
CA ILE A 398 11.15 -4.58 15.35
C ILE A 398 11.61 -6.03 15.29
N THR A 399 12.80 -6.32 15.82
CA THR A 399 13.39 -7.66 15.88
C THR A 399 13.20 -8.29 17.26
N ARG A 400 13.16 -7.47 18.32
CA ARG A 400 12.90 -7.91 19.69
C ARG A 400 12.24 -6.80 20.50
N PHE A 401 11.21 -7.15 21.29
CA PHE A 401 10.63 -6.25 22.27
C PHE A 401 10.08 -7.08 23.43
N PHE A 402 10.95 -7.47 24.35
CA PHE A 402 10.59 -8.26 25.53
C PHE A 402 10.49 -7.35 26.74
N LYS A 403 9.39 -7.47 27.48
CA LYS A 403 9.26 -6.90 28.82
C LYS A 403 8.77 -7.99 29.76
N GLY A 404 9.56 -8.32 30.76
CA GLY A 404 9.25 -9.42 31.65
C GLY A 404 10.08 -9.37 32.91
N ILE A 405 10.12 -10.51 33.59
CA ILE A 405 10.79 -10.65 34.87
C ILE A 405 11.86 -11.73 34.72
N GLN A 406 13.08 -11.46 35.19
CA GLN A 406 14.14 -12.44 35.31
C GLN A 406 14.42 -12.70 36.79
N PRO A 407 14.30 -13.96 37.25
CA PRO A 407 14.82 -14.37 38.54
C PRO A 407 16.31 -14.71 38.42
N ASP A 408 17.16 -14.00 39.16
CA ASP A 408 18.55 -14.40 39.35
C ASP A 408 18.67 -15.09 40.72
N THR A 409 19.15 -16.32 40.71
CA THR A 409 19.37 -17.09 41.95
C THR A 409 20.86 -17.18 42.21
N SER A 410 21.30 -16.62 43.33
CA SER A 410 22.65 -16.81 43.86
C SER A 410 22.65 -17.95 44.87
N TYR A 411 23.70 -18.76 44.81
CA TYR A 411 23.98 -19.83 45.77
C TYR A 411 25.20 -19.41 46.57
N VAL A 412 25.07 -19.33 47.88
CA VAL A 412 26.20 -19.20 48.79
C VAL A 412 26.35 -20.54 49.50
N GLU A 413 27.45 -21.22 49.22
CA GLU A 413 27.82 -22.46 49.88
C GLU A 413 28.72 -22.14 51.07
N ASP A 414 28.29 -22.51 52.27
CA ASP A 414 29.10 -22.41 53.48
C ASP A 414 29.77 -23.75 53.75
N TRP A 415 31.10 -23.76 53.67
CA TRP A 415 31.92 -24.96 53.80
C TRP A 415 32.66 -24.96 55.14
N GLY A 416 32.44 -26.01 55.92
CA GLY A 416 33.13 -26.27 57.17
C GLY A 416 34.30 -27.21 56.95
N TYR A 417 35.43 -26.92 57.60
CA TYR A 417 36.55 -27.84 57.64
C TYR A 417 36.43 -28.77 58.85
N THR A 418 36.53 -30.07 58.61
CA THR A 418 36.33 -31.11 59.64
C THR A 418 37.61 -31.50 60.38
N ASP A 419 38.77 -31.25 59.77
CA ASP A 419 40.07 -31.50 60.37
C ASP A 419 41.03 -30.33 60.11
N SER A 420 41.94 -30.08 61.04
CA SER A 420 42.94 -29.02 60.95
C SER A 420 44.26 -29.49 61.52
N THR A 421 45.34 -29.21 60.79
CA THR A 421 46.71 -29.56 61.17
C THR A 421 47.55 -28.29 61.19
N PHE A 422 48.27 -28.05 62.28
CA PHE A 422 49.17 -26.90 62.40
C PHE A 422 50.58 -27.29 61.94
N PHE A 423 51.10 -26.62 60.92
CA PHE A 423 52.39 -26.94 60.32
C PHE A 423 53.06 -25.68 59.76
N ASN A 424 54.35 -25.47 60.04
CA ASN A 424 55.12 -24.30 59.60
C ASN A 424 54.48 -22.94 59.95
N ASP A 425 54.07 -22.76 61.20
CA ASP A 425 53.43 -21.52 61.71
C ASP A 425 52.11 -21.13 61.01
N GLU A 426 51.52 -22.05 60.23
CA GLU A 426 50.23 -21.86 59.58
C GLU A 426 49.28 -23.05 59.84
N TRP A 427 47.97 -22.79 59.80
CA TRP A 427 46.95 -23.83 59.89
C TRP A 427 46.61 -24.35 58.49
N ALA A 428 46.75 -25.65 58.27
CA ALA A 428 46.30 -26.36 57.07
C ALA A 428 45.04 -27.16 57.40
N PHE A 429 43.94 -26.85 56.70
CA PHE A 429 42.62 -27.46 56.88
C PHE A 429 42.38 -28.59 55.86
N TRP A 430 41.82 -29.71 56.31
CA TRP A 430 41.57 -30.90 55.48
C TRP A 430 40.17 -31.47 55.74
N GLY A 431 39.56 -32.02 54.69
CA GLY A 431 38.19 -32.56 54.74
C GLY A 431 37.15 -31.45 54.80
N ASP A 432 36.56 -31.16 53.65
CA ASP A 432 35.48 -30.19 53.48
C ASP A 432 34.11 -30.87 53.65
N THR A 433 33.22 -30.21 54.38
CA THR A 433 31.81 -30.64 54.48
C THR A 433 30.94 -29.41 54.25
N LEU A 434 30.02 -29.51 53.31
CA LEU A 434 29.04 -28.47 53.02
C LEU A 434 28.09 -28.34 54.22
N LEU A 435 28.20 -27.22 54.96
CA LEU A 435 27.42 -26.98 56.17
C LEU A 435 26.03 -26.45 55.83
N SER A 436 25.93 -25.55 54.86
CA SER A 436 24.65 -25.02 54.39
C SER A 436 24.76 -24.45 52.97
N VAL A 437 23.62 -24.38 52.29
CA VAL A 437 23.47 -23.65 51.04
C VAL A 437 22.37 -22.62 51.26
N ASP A 438 22.71 -21.34 51.16
CA ASP A 438 21.73 -20.26 51.15
C ASP A 438 21.38 -19.90 49.70
N THR A 439 20.10 -19.92 49.39
CA THR A 439 19.56 -19.57 48.08
C THR A 439 18.83 -18.24 48.18
N THR A 440 19.38 -17.22 47.53
CA THR A 440 18.75 -15.90 47.40
C THR A 440 18.29 -15.72 45.95
N THR A 441 16.98 -15.66 45.74
CA THR A 441 16.39 -15.35 44.44
C THR A 441 15.97 -13.88 44.41
N SER A 442 16.65 -13.09 43.58
CA SER A 442 16.28 -11.70 43.30
C SER A 442 15.47 -11.64 42.02
N ILE A 443 14.40 -10.86 42.03
CA ILE A 443 13.47 -10.72 40.90
C ILE A 443 13.68 -9.34 40.29
N TYR A 444 14.08 -9.29 39.02
CA TYR A 444 14.31 -8.04 38.30
C TYR A 444 13.34 -7.89 37.13
N GLU A 445 12.80 -6.68 36.94
CA GLU A 445 12.14 -6.34 35.69
C GLU A 445 13.19 -6.13 34.60
N ILE A 446 13.05 -6.86 33.49
CA ILE A 446 13.93 -6.75 32.35
C ILE A 446 13.16 -6.29 31.13
N GLU A 447 13.74 -5.33 30.45
CA GLU A 447 13.29 -4.86 29.15
C GLU A 447 14.42 -5.03 28.12
N SER A 448 14.11 -5.70 27.02
CA SER A 448 15.05 -5.96 25.92
C SER A 448 14.42 -5.53 24.61
N LYS A 449 15.04 -4.54 23.96
CA LYS A 449 14.53 -3.91 22.73
C LYS A 449 15.61 -3.98 21.63
N LEU A 450 15.23 -4.46 20.45
CA LEU A 450 16.03 -4.43 19.24
C LEU A 450 15.11 -4.07 18.07
N TYR A 451 15.34 -2.91 17.45
CA TYR A 451 14.53 -2.40 16.35
C TYR A 451 15.35 -1.49 15.45
N GLN A 452 14.87 -1.33 14.21
CA GLN A 452 15.47 -0.42 13.23
C GLN A 452 14.83 0.96 13.34
N VAL A 453 15.62 1.99 13.06
CA VAL A 453 15.14 3.38 13.03
C VAL A 453 15.66 4.04 11.77
N THR A 454 14.75 4.68 11.05
CA THR A 454 15.07 5.56 9.93
C THR A 454 14.68 6.97 10.31
N LYS A 455 15.57 7.93 10.05
CA LYS A 455 15.31 9.36 10.31
C LYS A 455 15.96 10.20 9.24
N SER A 456 15.29 11.28 8.84
CA SER A 456 15.85 12.24 7.91
C SER A 456 15.46 13.67 8.29
N VAL A 457 16.32 14.61 7.92
CA VAL A 457 16.06 16.04 7.96
C VAL A 457 16.62 16.63 6.67
N THR A 458 15.78 17.33 5.93
CA THR A 458 16.11 17.84 4.60
C THR A 458 15.64 19.28 4.46
N TYR A 459 16.47 20.11 3.83
CA TYR A 459 16.21 21.53 3.61
C TYR A 459 16.23 21.83 2.10
N PRO A 460 15.11 21.62 1.37
CA PRO A 460 15.05 21.99 -0.04
C PRO A 460 15.11 23.52 -0.20
N PHE A 461 15.90 23.97 -1.17
CA PHE A 461 15.91 25.36 -1.61
C PHE A 461 16.00 25.43 -3.14
N GLU A 462 15.26 26.37 -3.72
CA GLU A 462 15.22 26.63 -5.15
C GLU A 462 15.21 28.15 -5.37
N PHE A 463 16.01 28.61 -6.34
CA PHE A 463 16.06 30.01 -6.78
C PHE A 463 16.08 30.02 -8.31
N THR A 464 15.12 30.69 -8.93
CA THR A 464 14.93 30.69 -10.39
C THR A 464 14.54 32.04 -10.94
#